data_AF-A0A8K1CCD0-F1
#
_entry.id   AF-A0A8K1CCD0-F1
#
_cell.length_a   1.000
_cell.length_b   1.000
_cell.length_c   1.000
_cell.angle_alpha   90.00
_cell.angle_beta   90.00
_cell.angle_gamma   90.00
#
_symmetry.space_group_name_H-M   'P 1'
#
loop_
_entity.id
_entity.type
_entity.pdbx_description
1 polymer ?
#
loop_
_entity_poly.entity_id
_entity_poly.type
_entity_poly.pdbx_seq_one_letter_code
_entity_poly.pdbx_strand_id
1 'polypeptide(L)'
;MRLVDSDDRDEFEGVDGPTALMDHLNRITEEQATLGYAWEASTIGEGSWEPYEVQESLILTIVAICHACIEETIGRQCLELGAGRLLWEIYVCAPIAIASELYMLILSAYRNLAFAPALPGALPEEMIHESWRLVAESAEIEQRVLGAEILTNLSVQDPSRVHPTQEHIATLLQLFFTNDDETALRIALVDLLSNLACDPGLCLLIIYELDERKPRRYRRHSGAVYFLDLTEVTPDPALQQSMEALAHNLSWSDPAGKRKIQKLGLSSFMTRFALEPAINN
;
A
#
# COMPACT_ATOMS: atom_id res chain seq x y z
N MET A 1 -17.69 -12.13 1.63
CA MET A 1 -18.17 -12.95 0.50
C MET A 1 -17.10 -12.83 -0.57
N ARG A 2 -16.42 -13.91 -0.96
CA ARG A 2 -15.50 -13.89 -2.11
C ARG A 2 -16.38 -14.05 -3.35
N LEU A 3 -16.41 -13.06 -4.24
CA LEU A 3 -17.22 -13.15 -5.47
C LEU A 3 -16.58 -14.05 -6.54
N VAL A 4 -15.28 -14.35 -6.41
CA VAL A 4 -14.51 -15.12 -7.39
C VAL A 4 -13.48 -15.96 -6.61
N ASP A 5 -13.61 -17.29 -6.64
CA ASP A 5 -12.57 -18.19 -6.11
C ASP A 5 -11.33 -18.16 -7.03
N SER A 6 -10.19 -18.72 -6.59
CA SER A 6 -8.96 -18.67 -7.40
C SER A 6 -9.15 -19.27 -8.79
N ASP A 7 -9.91 -20.36 -8.87
CA ASP A 7 -10.16 -21.11 -10.10
C ASP A 7 -11.10 -20.35 -11.04
N ASP A 8 -11.96 -19.48 -10.49
CA ASP A 8 -12.89 -18.65 -11.26
C ASP A 8 -12.18 -17.43 -11.89
N ARG A 9 -10.99 -17.04 -11.41
CA ARG A 9 -10.25 -15.88 -11.96
C ARG A 9 -9.61 -16.19 -13.31
N ASP A 10 -9.08 -17.39 -13.47
CA ASP A 10 -8.52 -17.86 -14.74
C ASP A 10 -9.62 -17.98 -15.80
N GLU A 11 -10.81 -18.48 -15.41
CA GLU A 11 -11.98 -18.52 -16.28
C GLU A 11 -12.48 -17.12 -16.62
N PHE A 12 -12.55 -16.22 -15.62
CA PHE A 12 -12.92 -14.82 -15.80
C PHE A 12 -11.99 -14.07 -16.75
N GLU A 13 -10.67 -14.26 -16.63
CA GLU A 13 -9.69 -13.71 -17.56
C GLU A 13 -9.87 -14.29 -18.97
N GLY A 14 -10.11 -15.61 -19.06
CA GLY A 14 -10.32 -16.31 -20.33
C GLY A 14 -11.58 -15.92 -21.13
N VAL A 15 -12.54 -15.24 -20.51
CA VAL A 15 -13.79 -14.78 -21.14
C VAL A 15 -13.87 -13.25 -21.30
N ASP A 16 -12.72 -12.57 -21.34
CA ASP A 16 -12.63 -11.10 -21.45
C ASP A 16 -13.29 -10.35 -20.27
N GLY A 17 -13.32 -10.96 -19.08
CA GLY A 17 -13.90 -10.39 -17.88
C GLY A 17 -13.37 -8.99 -17.51
N PRO A 18 -12.04 -8.74 -17.52
CA PRO A 18 -11.50 -7.42 -17.23
C PRO A 18 -12.03 -6.34 -18.20
N THR A 19 -12.09 -6.67 -19.50
CA THR A 19 -12.67 -5.78 -20.52
C THR A 19 -14.13 -5.49 -20.24
N ALA A 20 -14.93 -6.50 -19.91
CA ALA A 20 -16.35 -6.33 -19.60
C ALA A 20 -16.58 -5.43 -18.36
N LEU A 21 -15.78 -5.59 -17.30
CA LEU A 21 -15.86 -4.74 -16.12
C LEU A 21 -15.50 -3.29 -16.43
N MET A 22 -14.39 -3.09 -17.16
CA MET A 22 -13.92 -1.74 -17.49
C MET A 22 -14.85 -1.03 -18.48
N ASP A 23 -15.39 -1.75 -19.46
CA ASP A 23 -16.38 -1.21 -20.40
C ASP A 23 -17.65 -0.76 -19.67
N HIS A 24 -18.15 -1.58 -18.73
CA HIS A 24 -19.31 -1.22 -17.92
C HIS A 24 -19.04 0.01 -17.08
N LEU A 25 -17.90 0.03 -16.37
CA LEU A 25 -17.49 1.15 -15.53
C LEU A 25 -17.28 2.44 -16.33
N ASN A 26 -16.67 2.34 -17.51
CA ASN A 26 -16.45 3.48 -18.39
C ASN A 26 -17.77 4.06 -18.88
N ARG A 27 -18.68 3.21 -19.40
CA ARG A 27 -19.98 3.65 -19.88
C ARG A 27 -20.77 4.37 -18.77
N ILE A 28 -20.82 3.78 -17.57
CA ILE A 28 -21.60 4.37 -16.47
C ILE A 28 -20.98 5.68 -16.00
N THR A 29 -19.66 5.77 -15.96
CA THR A 29 -18.98 7.02 -15.62
C THR A 29 -19.20 8.10 -16.68
N GLU A 30 -19.16 7.77 -17.97
CA GLU A 30 -19.42 8.71 -19.07
C GLU A 30 -20.86 9.23 -19.10
N GLU A 31 -21.85 8.36 -18.89
CA GLU A 31 -23.25 8.76 -18.78
C GLU A 31 -23.44 9.68 -17.56
N GLN A 32 -22.90 9.30 -16.40
CA GLN A 32 -23.01 10.12 -15.20
C GLN A 32 -22.30 11.47 -15.36
N ALA A 33 -21.14 11.52 -16.01
CA ALA A 33 -20.47 12.77 -16.34
C ALA A 33 -21.38 13.69 -17.18
N THR A 34 -22.09 13.12 -18.16
CA THR A 34 -23.05 13.87 -19.00
C THR A 34 -24.24 14.38 -18.20
N LEU A 35 -24.66 13.63 -17.17
CA LEU A 35 -25.74 13.99 -16.25
C LEU A 35 -25.27 14.83 -15.05
N GLY A 36 -24.01 15.30 -15.04
CA GLY A 36 -23.46 16.11 -13.95
C GLY A 36 -23.27 15.33 -12.64
N TYR A 37 -23.05 14.02 -12.73
CA TYR A 37 -22.87 13.08 -11.63
C TYR A 37 -24.04 13.08 -10.63
N ALA A 38 -25.26 13.13 -11.14
CA ALA A 38 -26.46 13.03 -10.31
C ALA A 38 -26.64 11.64 -9.69
N TRP A 39 -26.22 10.57 -10.39
CA TRP A 39 -26.41 9.17 -9.98
C TRP A 39 -27.86 8.80 -9.68
N GLU A 40 -28.81 9.49 -10.33
CA GLU A 40 -30.26 9.30 -10.13
C GLU A 40 -30.89 8.35 -11.16
N ALA A 41 -30.24 8.14 -12.30
CA ALA A 41 -30.72 7.21 -13.32
C ALA A 41 -29.58 6.77 -14.24
N SER A 42 -29.74 5.61 -14.86
CA SER A 42 -28.87 5.13 -15.94
C SER A 42 -29.69 4.46 -17.04
N THR A 43 -29.22 4.54 -18.27
CA THR A 43 -29.78 3.86 -19.43
C THR A 43 -28.81 2.82 -20.02
N ILE A 44 -27.74 2.50 -19.28
CA ILE A 44 -26.71 1.55 -19.71
C ILE A 44 -27.24 0.14 -19.48
N GLY A 45 -28.01 -0.35 -20.45
CA GLY A 45 -28.62 -1.68 -20.42
C GLY A 45 -29.93 -1.73 -21.21
N GLU A 46 -30.71 -2.79 -20.98
CA GLU A 46 -32.03 -2.97 -21.59
C GLU A 46 -33.16 -2.28 -20.77
N GLY A 47 -32.95 -1.05 -20.33
CA GLY A 47 -33.95 -0.31 -19.55
C GLY A 47 -33.41 0.96 -18.87
N SER A 48 -34.32 1.73 -18.26
CA SER A 48 -33.97 2.81 -17.34
C SER A 48 -33.81 2.25 -15.94
N TRP A 49 -32.68 2.50 -15.31
CA TRP A 49 -32.38 2.13 -13.93
C TRP A 49 -32.76 3.25 -12.97
N GLU A 50 -33.33 2.87 -11.84
CA GLU A 50 -33.63 3.74 -10.70
C GLU A 50 -32.35 4.03 -9.88
N PRO A 51 -32.32 5.08 -9.03
CA PRO A 51 -31.10 5.49 -8.33
C PRO A 51 -30.41 4.37 -7.53
N TYR A 52 -31.20 3.51 -6.87
CA TYR A 52 -30.64 2.41 -6.07
C TYR A 52 -29.99 1.33 -6.94
N GLU A 53 -30.49 1.09 -8.16
CA GLU A 53 -29.97 0.10 -9.09
C GLU A 53 -28.64 0.55 -9.69
N VAL A 54 -28.53 1.86 -10.00
CA VAL A 54 -27.28 2.48 -10.43
C VAL A 54 -26.20 2.34 -9.34
N GLN A 55 -26.58 2.64 -8.09
CA GLN A 55 -25.67 2.56 -6.94
C GLN A 55 -25.25 1.12 -6.64
N GLU A 56 -26.19 0.17 -6.65
CA GLU A 56 -25.90 -1.25 -6.45
C GLU A 56 -25.00 -1.80 -7.57
N SER A 57 -25.28 -1.45 -8.83
CA SER A 57 -24.44 -1.82 -9.96
C SER A 57 -23.01 -1.31 -9.81
N LEU A 58 -22.85 -0.05 -9.38
CA LEU A 58 -21.54 0.55 -9.14
C LEU A 58 -20.79 -0.20 -8.03
N ILE A 59 -21.42 -0.41 -6.88
CA ILE A 59 -20.82 -1.14 -5.75
C ILE A 59 -20.38 -2.53 -6.19
N LEU A 60 -21.27 -3.30 -6.83
CA LEU A 60 -20.97 -4.65 -7.30
C LEU A 60 -19.79 -4.66 -8.30
N THR A 61 -19.73 -3.67 -9.19
CA THR A 61 -18.63 -3.52 -10.14
C THR A 61 -17.30 -3.26 -9.43
N ILE A 62 -17.27 -2.34 -8.44
CA ILE A 62 -16.04 -2.08 -7.67
C ILE A 62 -15.64 -3.29 -6.82
N VAL A 63 -16.60 -4.01 -6.22
CA VAL A 63 -16.31 -5.25 -5.49
C VAL A 63 -15.73 -6.31 -6.43
N ALA A 64 -16.26 -6.47 -7.63
CA ALA A 64 -15.71 -7.36 -8.65
C ALA A 64 -14.27 -6.99 -9.02
N ILE A 65 -13.99 -5.69 -9.24
CA ILE A 65 -12.63 -5.18 -9.47
C ILE A 65 -11.71 -5.53 -8.30
N CYS A 66 -12.15 -5.31 -7.06
CA CYS A 66 -11.37 -5.66 -5.87
C CYS A 66 -10.98 -7.14 -5.88
N HIS A 67 -11.93 -8.05 -6.16
CA HIS A 67 -11.65 -9.48 -6.14
C HIS A 67 -10.80 -9.95 -7.32
N ALA A 68 -11.05 -9.43 -8.51
CA ALA A 68 -10.35 -9.81 -9.72
C ALA A 68 -8.88 -9.34 -9.69
N CYS A 69 -8.64 -8.10 -9.26
CA CYS A 69 -7.30 -7.49 -9.24
C CYS A 69 -6.42 -7.98 -8.08
N ILE A 70 -6.86 -8.96 -7.29
CA ILE A 70 -5.93 -9.71 -6.41
C ILE A 70 -4.91 -10.47 -7.27
N GLU A 71 -5.32 -10.90 -8.47
CA GLU A 71 -4.42 -11.48 -9.45
C GLU A 71 -3.65 -10.39 -10.20
N GLU A 72 -2.33 -10.52 -10.26
CA GLU A 72 -1.43 -9.50 -10.81
C GLU A 72 -1.69 -9.27 -12.31
N THR A 73 -1.94 -10.35 -13.07
CA THR A 73 -2.20 -10.30 -14.52
C THR A 73 -3.46 -9.50 -14.83
N ILE A 74 -4.54 -9.77 -14.10
CA ILE A 74 -5.81 -9.06 -14.23
C ILE A 74 -5.67 -7.61 -13.78
N GLY A 75 -5.01 -7.35 -12.66
CA GLY A 75 -4.75 -5.99 -12.19
C GLY A 75 -4.02 -5.13 -13.23
N ARG A 76 -3.01 -5.71 -13.89
CA ARG A 76 -2.28 -5.04 -14.99
C ARG A 76 -3.20 -4.75 -16.19
N GLN A 77 -4.03 -5.71 -16.60
CA GLN A 77 -4.98 -5.49 -17.71
C GLN A 77 -5.99 -4.39 -17.38
N CYS A 78 -6.56 -4.38 -16.16
CA CYS A 78 -7.44 -3.31 -15.70
C CYS A 78 -6.74 -1.94 -15.76
N LEU A 79 -5.46 -1.85 -15.36
CA LEU A 79 -4.69 -0.61 -15.45
C LEU A 79 -4.45 -0.17 -16.90
N GLU A 80 -4.14 -1.10 -17.81
CA GLU A 80 -4.00 -0.82 -19.25
C GLU A 80 -5.33 -0.33 -19.87
N LEU A 81 -6.46 -0.77 -19.32
CA LEU A 81 -7.82 -0.35 -19.70
C LEU A 81 -8.28 0.94 -18.99
N GLY A 82 -7.43 1.59 -18.20
CA GLY A 82 -7.74 2.89 -17.59
C GLY A 82 -8.44 2.83 -16.23
N ALA A 83 -8.47 1.68 -15.55
CA ALA A 83 -9.07 1.52 -14.22
C ALA A 83 -8.61 2.59 -13.22
N GLY A 84 -7.31 2.92 -13.23
CA GLY A 84 -6.73 3.89 -12.33
C GLY A 84 -7.38 5.27 -12.45
N ARG A 85 -7.74 5.72 -13.66
CA ARG A 85 -8.40 7.02 -13.85
C ARG A 85 -9.90 6.95 -13.56
N LEU A 86 -10.58 5.89 -14.00
CA LEU A 86 -12.01 5.71 -13.77
C LEU A 86 -12.34 5.65 -12.28
N LEU A 87 -11.57 4.89 -11.51
CA LEU A 87 -11.75 4.80 -10.05
C LEU A 87 -11.56 6.16 -9.37
N TRP A 88 -10.67 7.01 -9.87
CA TRP A 88 -10.44 8.34 -9.31
C TRP A 88 -11.62 9.25 -9.56
N GLU A 89 -12.17 9.23 -10.78
CA GLU A 89 -13.34 10.02 -11.13
C GLU A 89 -14.56 9.62 -10.30
N ILE A 90 -14.75 8.32 -10.06
CA ILE A 90 -15.81 7.83 -9.18
C ILE A 90 -15.53 8.23 -7.73
N TYR A 91 -14.28 8.18 -7.27
CA TYR A 91 -13.90 8.59 -5.92
C TYR A 91 -14.24 10.06 -5.65
N VAL A 92 -13.96 10.96 -6.59
CA VAL A 92 -14.23 12.40 -6.39
C VAL A 92 -15.68 12.80 -6.67
N CYS A 93 -16.41 12.01 -7.46
CA CYS A 93 -17.79 12.28 -7.85
C CYS A 93 -18.80 11.29 -7.23
N ALA A 94 -18.42 10.57 -6.18
CA ALA A 94 -19.26 9.51 -5.60
C ALA A 94 -20.63 10.02 -5.13
N PRO A 95 -21.70 9.22 -5.26
CA PRO A 95 -22.99 9.56 -4.69
C PRO A 95 -22.90 9.65 -3.15
N ILE A 96 -23.33 10.76 -2.57
CA ILE A 96 -23.24 11.04 -1.12
C ILE A 96 -23.86 9.91 -0.29
N ALA A 97 -24.95 9.31 -0.76
CA ALA A 97 -25.67 8.25 -0.07
C ALA A 97 -24.83 6.98 0.19
N ILE A 98 -23.91 6.64 -0.72
CA ILE A 98 -23.07 5.44 -0.64
C ILE A 98 -21.58 5.75 -0.50
N ALA A 99 -21.21 7.03 -0.43
CA ALA A 99 -19.84 7.50 -0.49
C ALA A 99 -18.92 6.79 0.49
N SER A 100 -19.33 6.62 1.75
CA SER A 100 -18.48 6.00 2.78
C SER A 100 -18.10 4.55 2.46
N GLU A 101 -19.07 3.74 2.00
CA GLU A 101 -18.81 2.33 1.63
C GLU A 101 -18.01 2.26 0.34
N LEU A 102 -18.41 3.07 -0.65
CA LEU A 102 -17.76 3.12 -1.96
C LEU A 102 -16.30 3.58 -1.86
N TYR A 103 -15.97 4.53 -0.99
CA TYR A 103 -14.60 4.98 -0.77
C TYR A 103 -13.71 3.85 -0.25
N MET A 104 -14.18 3.06 0.71
CA MET A 104 -13.42 1.92 1.21
C MET A 104 -13.17 0.86 0.14
N LEU A 105 -14.16 0.62 -0.71
CA LEU A 105 -14.05 -0.30 -1.84
C LEU A 105 -13.07 0.22 -2.90
N ILE A 106 -13.14 1.51 -3.25
CA ILE A 106 -12.22 2.12 -4.22
C ILE A 106 -10.78 2.10 -3.69
N LEU A 107 -10.55 2.44 -2.42
CA LEU A 107 -9.23 2.35 -1.81
C LEU A 107 -8.71 0.90 -1.80
N SER A 108 -9.58 -0.07 -1.53
CA SER A 108 -9.23 -1.50 -1.61
C SER A 108 -8.87 -1.94 -3.04
N ALA A 109 -9.58 -1.42 -4.05
CA ALA A 109 -9.26 -1.64 -5.45
C ALA A 109 -7.89 -1.04 -5.80
N TYR A 110 -7.63 0.21 -5.38
CA TYR A 110 -6.33 0.85 -5.58
C TYR A 110 -5.18 0.11 -4.93
N ARG A 111 -5.36 -0.41 -3.71
CA ARG A 111 -4.34 -1.23 -3.05
C ARG A 111 -3.96 -2.43 -3.93
N ASN A 112 -4.96 -3.13 -4.45
CA ASN A 112 -4.73 -4.31 -5.29
C ASN A 112 -4.08 -3.92 -6.62
N LEU A 113 -4.57 -2.87 -7.28
CA LEU A 113 -4.00 -2.36 -8.53
C LEU A 113 -2.55 -1.86 -8.35
N ALA A 114 -2.23 -1.22 -7.23
CA ALA A 114 -0.90 -0.70 -6.93
C ALA A 114 0.18 -1.79 -6.84
N PHE A 115 -0.21 -3.04 -6.58
CA PHE A 115 0.72 -4.17 -6.58
C PHE A 115 1.08 -4.63 -8.00
N ALA A 116 0.20 -4.42 -8.98
CA ALA A 116 0.45 -4.84 -10.35
C ALA A 116 1.57 -4.02 -11.00
N PRO A 117 2.50 -4.64 -11.73
CA PRO A 117 3.52 -3.93 -12.51
C PRO A 117 2.84 -3.17 -13.62
N ALA A 118 2.73 -1.86 -13.43
CA ALA A 118 1.99 -0.98 -14.31
C ALA A 118 2.93 -0.08 -15.11
N LEU A 119 2.46 0.36 -16.28
CA LEU A 119 3.13 1.41 -17.04
C LEU A 119 3.24 2.69 -16.19
N PRO A 120 4.30 3.51 -16.38
CA PRO A 120 4.37 4.83 -15.79
C PRO A 120 3.10 5.64 -16.08
N GLY A 121 2.47 6.19 -15.04
CA GLY A 121 1.22 6.97 -15.16
C GLY A 121 -0.08 6.17 -15.17
N ALA A 122 -0.04 4.84 -15.00
CA ALA A 122 -1.26 4.02 -14.92
C ALA A 122 -2.14 4.32 -13.70
N LEU A 123 -1.54 4.84 -12.63
CA LEU A 123 -2.23 5.35 -11.45
C LEU A 123 -2.13 6.88 -11.42
N PRO A 124 -3.23 7.61 -11.12
CA PRO A 124 -3.22 9.08 -11.05
C PRO A 124 -2.31 9.59 -9.93
N GLU A 125 -1.57 10.67 -10.18
CA GLU A 125 -0.74 11.35 -9.16
C GLU A 125 -1.61 11.85 -8.00
N GLU A 126 -2.84 12.26 -8.30
CA GLU A 126 -3.80 12.71 -7.30
C GLU A 126 -4.12 11.61 -6.28
N MET A 127 -4.16 10.34 -6.69
CA MET A 127 -4.38 9.22 -5.79
C MET A 127 -3.17 8.98 -4.87
N ILE A 128 -1.95 9.25 -5.35
CA ILE A 128 -0.73 9.15 -4.53
C ILE A 128 -0.75 10.24 -3.45
N HIS A 129 -1.09 11.47 -3.82
CA HIS A 129 -1.26 12.58 -2.88
C HIS A 129 -2.39 12.32 -1.88
N GLU A 130 -3.51 11.79 -2.35
CA GLU A 130 -4.64 11.43 -1.51
C GLU A 130 -4.26 10.33 -0.51
N SER A 131 -3.47 9.33 -0.93
CA SER A 131 -2.99 8.27 -0.03
C SER A 131 -2.13 8.83 1.10
N TRP A 132 -1.24 9.79 0.82
CA TRP A 132 -0.48 10.49 1.86
C TRP A 132 -1.39 11.28 2.80
N ARG A 133 -2.38 11.99 2.25
CA ARG A 133 -3.37 12.75 3.02
C ARG A 133 -4.17 11.83 3.95
N LEU A 134 -4.63 10.69 3.45
CA LEU A 134 -5.39 9.71 4.24
C LEU A 134 -4.55 9.17 5.40
N VAL A 135 -3.29 8.80 5.17
CA VAL A 135 -2.39 8.34 6.23
C VAL A 135 -2.22 9.40 7.33
N ALA A 136 -2.02 10.66 6.94
CA ALA A 136 -1.74 11.75 7.88
C ALA A 136 -3.00 12.25 8.62
N GLU A 137 -4.12 12.38 7.92
CA GLU A 137 -5.26 13.21 8.34
C GLU A 137 -6.57 12.46 8.55
N SER A 138 -6.72 11.23 8.02
CA SER A 138 -7.99 10.51 8.14
C SER A 138 -8.40 10.30 9.60
N ALA A 139 -9.67 10.45 9.93
CA ALA A 139 -10.19 10.09 11.26
C ALA A 139 -10.36 8.57 11.40
N GLU A 140 -10.61 7.87 10.29
CA GLU A 140 -10.82 6.42 10.25
C GLU A 140 -9.48 5.68 10.09
N ILE A 141 -9.20 4.73 10.98
CA ILE A 141 -7.94 3.96 11.00
C ILE A 141 -7.83 3.10 9.76
N GLU A 142 -8.92 2.51 9.30
CA GLU A 142 -8.95 1.64 8.13
C GLU A 142 -8.53 2.39 6.86
N GLN A 143 -8.91 3.67 6.73
CA GLN A 143 -8.45 4.51 5.63
C GLN A 143 -6.96 4.84 5.72
N ARG A 144 -6.42 5.04 6.93
CA ARG A 144 -4.97 5.22 7.13
C ARG A 144 -4.20 3.96 6.73
N VAL A 145 -4.71 2.78 7.11
CA VAL A 145 -4.14 1.49 6.74
C VAL A 145 -4.13 1.34 5.22
N LEU A 146 -5.27 1.54 4.55
CA LEU A 146 -5.36 1.42 3.09
C LEU A 146 -4.45 2.42 2.37
N GLY A 147 -4.41 3.67 2.83
CA GLY A 147 -3.48 4.67 2.27
C GLY A 147 -2.03 4.25 2.40
N ALA A 148 -1.63 3.71 3.55
CA ALA A 148 -0.28 3.18 3.76
C ALA A 148 -0.01 1.96 2.87
N GLU A 149 -0.94 1.01 2.76
CA GLU A 149 -0.80 -0.19 1.91
C GLU A 149 -0.68 0.15 0.42
N ILE A 150 -1.42 1.14 -0.08
CA ILE A 150 -1.30 1.64 -1.46
C ILE A 150 0.12 2.17 -1.70
N LEU A 151 0.62 3.02 -0.80
CA LEU A 151 1.97 3.59 -0.89
C LEU A 151 3.05 2.51 -0.74
N THR A 152 2.82 1.49 0.10
CA THR A 152 3.72 0.34 0.27
C THR A 152 3.85 -0.42 -1.04
N ASN A 153 2.72 -0.74 -1.69
CA ASN A 153 2.72 -1.48 -2.95
C ASN A 153 3.41 -0.71 -4.08
N LEU A 154 3.20 0.61 -4.15
CA LEU A 154 3.90 1.47 -5.12
C LEU A 154 5.41 1.55 -4.87
N SER A 155 5.82 1.63 -3.61
CA SER A 155 7.23 1.80 -3.22
C SER A 155 8.06 0.51 -3.28
N VAL A 156 7.44 -0.68 -3.33
CA VAL A 156 8.14 -1.96 -3.56
C VAL A 156 9.01 -1.91 -4.81
N GLN A 157 8.47 -1.36 -5.91
CA GLN A 157 9.15 -1.35 -7.21
C GLN A 157 10.16 -0.20 -7.29
N ASP A 158 9.76 0.97 -6.83
CA ASP A 158 10.58 2.18 -6.83
C ASP A 158 10.07 3.16 -5.74
N PRO A 159 10.84 3.35 -4.65
CA PRO A 159 10.49 4.27 -3.58
C PRO A 159 10.24 5.71 -4.03
N SER A 160 10.82 6.15 -5.15
CA SER A 160 10.65 7.52 -5.65
C SER A 160 9.27 7.79 -6.23
N ARG A 161 8.53 6.74 -6.64
CA ARG A 161 7.19 6.85 -7.22
C ARG A 161 6.15 7.44 -6.28
N VAL A 162 6.36 7.31 -4.97
CA VAL A 162 5.44 7.88 -3.98
C VAL A 162 5.85 9.28 -3.53
N HIS A 163 6.84 9.90 -4.18
CA HIS A 163 7.33 11.25 -3.87
C HIS A 163 7.54 11.50 -2.35
N PRO A 164 8.28 10.62 -1.65
CA PRO A 164 8.43 10.72 -0.20
C PRO A 164 9.21 11.99 0.17
N THR A 165 8.77 12.65 1.24
CA THR A 165 9.44 13.82 1.83
C THR A 165 9.88 13.51 3.26
N GLN A 166 10.74 14.35 3.82
CA GLN A 166 11.09 14.24 5.25
C GLN A 166 9.86 14.39 6.16
N GLU A 167 8.91 15.27 5.80
CA GLU A 167 7.67 15.47 6.56
C GLU A 167 6.80 14.22 6.55
N HIS A 168 6.71 13.53 5.41
CA HIS A 168 6.04 12.24 5.32
C HIS A 168 6.67 11.22 6.26
N ILE A 169 8.00 11.05 6.22
CA ILE A 169 8.72 10.12 7.11
C ILE A 169 8.51 10.47 8.59
N ALA A 170 8.60 11.76 8.93
CA ALA A 170 8.37 12.24 10.28
C ALA A 170 6.94 11.92 10.76
N THR A 171 5.95 12.06 9.87
CA THR A 171 4.54 11.73 10.13
C THR A 171 4.35 10.24 10.33
N LEU A 172 4.90 9.38 9.47
CA LEU A 172 4.83 7.92 9.60
C LEU A 172 5.38 7.46 10.94
N LEU A 173 6.56 7.95 11.33
CA LEU A 173 7.17 7.60 12.61
C LEU A 173 6.37 8.15 13.80
N GLN A 174 5.85 9.38 13.69
CA GLN A 174 4.99 9.94 14.73
C GLN A 174 3.76 9.05 14.95
N LEU A 175 3.07 8.69 13.86
CA LEU A 175 1.90 7.81 13.91
C LEU A 175 2.23 6.43 14.49
N PHE A 176 3.38 5.85 14.09
CA PHE A 176 3.83 4.57 14.61
C PHE A 176 4.02 4.57 16.14
N PHE A 177 4.59 5.65 16.70
CA PHE A 177 4.85 5.75 18.14
C PHE A 177 3.66 6.25 18.97
N THR A 178 2.66 6.89 18.36
CA THR A 178 1.49 7.40 19.11
C THR A 178 0.29 6.45 19.13
N ASN A 179 0.24 5.47 18.23
CA ASN A 179 -0.90 4.55 18.09
C ASN A 179 -0.52 3.13 18.51
N ASP A 180 0.01 2.98 19.73
CA ASP A 180 0.55 1.72 20.24
C ASP A 180 -0.48 0.57 20.26
N ASP A 181 -1.77 0.89 20.35
CA ASP A 181 -2.92 -0.01 20.36
C ASP A 181 -3.41 -0.42 18.96
N GLU A 182 -2.98 0.27 17.90
CA GLU A 182 -3.42 0.02 16.53
C GLU A 182 -2.40 -0.81 15.74
N THR A 183 -2.32 -2.10 16.05
CA THR A 183 -1.33 -3.02 15.45
C THR A 183 -1.36 -3.02 13.91
N ALA A 184 -2.55 -3.04 13.29
CA ALA A 184 -2.68 -3.06 11.83
C ALA A 184 -2.10 -1.81 11.17
N LEU A 185 -2.37 -0.63 11.76
CA LEU A 185 -1.79 0.62 11.30
C LEU A 185 -0.27 0.61 11.48
N ARG A 186 0.23 0.16 12.62
CA ARG A 186 1.68 0.10 12.87
C ARG A 186 2.40 -0.82 11.90
N ILE A 187 1.81 -1.96 11.54
CA ILE A 187 2.33 -2.86 10.51
C ILE A 187 2.41 -2.12 9.17
N ALA A 188 1.29 -1.54 8.70
CA ALA A 188 1.25 -0.86 7.41
C ALA A 188 2.25 0.31 7.31
N LEU A 189 2.42 1.08 8.39
CA LEU A 189 3.39 2.17 8.47
C LEU A 189 4.84 1.66 8.42
N VAL A 190 5.14 0.56 9.11
CA VAL A 190 6.49 -0.03 9.13
C VAL A 190 6.83 -0.68 7.80
N ASP A 191 5.88 -1.35 7.15
CA ASP A 191 6.08 -1.94 5.83
C ASP A 191 6.36 -0.84 4.79
N LEU A 192 5.63 0.28 4.84
CA LEU A 192 5.92 1.45 4.01
C LEU A 192 7.32 1.99 4.27
N LEU A 193 7.68 2.24 5.54
CA LEU A 193 9.01 2.70 5.92
C LEU A 193 10.11 1.73 5.48
N SER A 194 9.84 0.43 5.51
CA SER A 194 10.77 -0.63 5.07
C SER A 194 11.08 -0.51 3.59
N ASN A 195 10.06 -0.33 2.74
CA ASN A 195 10.23 -0.13 1.31
C ASN A 195 10.92 1.20 1.00
N LEU A 196 10.56 2.28 1.69
CA LEU A 196 11.24 3.57 1.55
C LEU A 196 12.73 3.48 1.93
N ALA A 197 13.06 2.69 2.96
CA ALA A 197 14.43 2.48 3.41
C ALA A 197 15.31 1.69 2.41
N CYS A 198 14.74 1.14 1.34
CA CYS A 198 15.51 0.57 0.23
C CYS A 198 16.25 1.66 -0.57
N ASP A 199 15.77 2.90 -0.57
CA ASP A 199 16.55 4.04 -1.07
C ASP A 199 17.54 4.53 0.01
N PRO A 200 18.86 4.62 -0.29
CA PRO A 200 19.85 5.02 0.70
C PRO A 200 19.64 6.43 1.28
N GLY A 201 19.11 7.37 0.50
CA GLY A 201 18.84 8.73 0.94
C GLY A 201 17.69 8.77 1.93
N LEU A 202 16.58 8.11 1.59
CA LEU A 202 15.41 7.98 2.47
C LEU A 202 15.74 7.18 3.74
N CYS A 203 16.55 6.13 3.62
CA CYS A 203 17.03 5.35 4.77
C CYS A 203 17.75 6.24 5.80
N LEU A 204 18.62 7.15 5.34
CA LEU A 204 19.28 8.11 6.23
C LEU A 204 18.31 9.10 6.87
N LEU A 205 17.29 9.56 6.13
CA LEU A 205 16.23 10.41 6.69
C LEU A 205 15.43 9.67 7.78
N ILE A 206 15.12 8.40 7.59
CA ILE A 206 14.45 7.57 8.60
C ILE A 206 15.31 7.46 9.87
N ILE A 207 16.61 7.21 9.72
CA ILE A 207 17.54 7.15 10.87
C ILE A 207 17.59 8.50 11.60
N TYR A 208 17.65 9.60 10.87
CA TYR A 208 17.64 10.95 11.42
C TYR A 208 16.35 11.24 12.21
N GLU A 209 15.19 10.91 11.65
CA GLU A 209 13.90 11.11 12.32
C GLU A 209 13.72 10.18 13.54
N LEU A 210 14.29 8.97 13.52
CA LEU A 210 14.38 8.10 14.69
C LEU A 210 15.32 8.67 15.76
N ASP A 211 16.41 9.33 15.36
CA ASP A 211 17.36 9.98 16.28
C ASP A 211 16.70 11.11 17.08
N GLU A 212 15.78 11.86 16.48
CA GLU A 212 15.00 12.91 17.14
C GLU A 212 13.97 12.36 18.13
N ARG A 213 13.51 11.11 17.94
CA ARG A 213 12.45 10.48 18.75
C ARG A 213 13.01 9.56 19.85
N LYS A 214 14.28 9.19 19.81
CA LYS A 214 14.84 8.23 20.76
C LYS A 214 14.85 8.77 22.21
N PRO A 215 14.56 7.93 23.22
CA PRO A 215 14.66 8.33 24.61
C PRO A 215 16.08 8.74 25.02
N ARG A 216 16.21 9.58 26.06
CA ARG A 216 17.52 10.11 26.53
C ARG A 216 18.58 9.03 26.82
N ARG A 217 18.17 7.81 27.21
CA ARG A 217 19.09 6.67 27.43
C ARG A 217 19.84 6.25 26.16
N TYR A 218 19.27 6.52 24.97
CA TYR A 218 19.87 6.23 23.67
C TYR A 218 20.69 7.38 23.08
N ARG A 219 20.98 8.46 23.85
CA ARG A 219 21.74 9.63 23.34
C ARG A 219 23.07 9.28 22.64
N ARG A 220 23.72 8.19 23.03
CA ARG A 220 25.01 7.73 22.48
C ARG A 220 24.87 6.69 21.37
N HIS A 221 23.66 6.29 21.03
CA HIS A 221 23.32 5.27 20.04
C HIS A 221 22.54 5.92 18.89
N SER A 222 22.59 5.34 17.69
CA SER A 222 21.74 5.79 16.57
C SER A 222 20.28 5.42 16.82
N GLY A 223 19.36 6.13 16.16
CA GLY A 223 17.93 5.84 16.17
C GLY A 223 17.62 4.43 15.69
N ALA A 224 18.43 3.89 14.78
CA ALA A 224 18.35 2.50 14.33
C ALA A 224 18.57 1.48 15.46
N VAL A 225 19.51 1.75 16.39
CA VAL A 225 19.72 0.88 17.56
C VAL A 225 18.53 0.95 18.52
N TYR A 226 17.98 2.15 18.73
CA TYR A 226 16.76 2.29 19.54
C TYR A 226 15.59 1.50 18.94
N PHE A 227 15.40 1.58 17.61
CA PHE A 227 14.36 0.85 16.92
C PHE A 227 14.56 -0.67 17.01
N LEU A 228 15.80 -1.17 16.82
CA LEU A 228 16.11 -2.59 16.98
C LEU A 228 15.79 -3.13 18.37
N ASP A 229 16.19 -2.43 19.43
CA ASP A 229 15.89 -2.83 20.80
C ASP A 229 14.37 -2.83 21.07
N LEU A 230 13.62 -1.93 20.42
CA LEU A 230 12.16 -1.90 20.49
C LEU A 230 11.54 -3.11 19.77
N THR A 231 12.09 -3.51 18.62
CA THR A 231 11.68 -4.71 17.89
C THR A 231 11.81 -5.97 18.74
N GLU A 232 12.92 -6.13 19.48
CA GLU A 232 13.18 -7.32 20.31
C GLU A 232 12.16 -7.51 21.46
N VAL A 233 11.57 -6.42 21.95
CA VAL A 233 10.60 -6.43 23.05
C VAL A 233 9.14 -6.32 22.58
N THR A 234 8.91 -6.26 21.27
CA THR A 234 7.56 -6.16 20.70
C THR A 234 6.83 -7.50 20.86
N PRO A 235 5.64 -7.53 21.51
CA PRO A 235 4.97 -8.78 21.83
C PRO A 235 4.16 -9.36 20.66
N ASP A 236 3.69 -8.51 19.75
CA ASP A 236 2.93 -8.95 18.59
C ASP A 236 3.90 -9.50 17.52
N PRO A 237 3.76 -10.78 17.11
CA PRO A 237 4.72 -11.42 16.23
C PRO A 237 4.65 -10.88 14.79
N ALA A 238 3.48 -10.45 14.32
CA ALA A 238 3.33 -9.91 12.96
C ALA A 238 3.98 -8.52 12.87
N LEU A 239 3.72 -7.67 13.85
CA LEU A 239 4.37 -6.37 13.97
C LEU A 239 5.89 -6.52 14.16
N GLN A 240 6.34 -7.45 15.01
CA GLN A 240 7.75 -7.73 15.19
C GLN A 240 8.41 -8.11 13.86
N GLN A 241 7.78 -8.97 13.05
CA GLN A 241 8.30 -9.36 11.74
C GLN A 241 8.47 -8.17 10.78
N SER A 242 7.47 -7.29 10.68
CA SER A 242 7.59 -6.06 9.88
C SER A 242 8.70 -5.13 10.40
N MET A 243 8.79 -4.98 11.73
CA MET A 243 9.85 -4.18 12.36
C MET A 243 11.24 -4.77 12.16
N GLU A 244 11.39 -6.09 12.12
CA GLU A 244 12.66 -6.76 11.80
C GLU A 244 13.11 -6.44 10.37
N ALA A 245 12.19 -6.42 9.40
CA ALA A 245 12.50 -6.05 8.02
C ALA A 245 13.02 -4.61 7.91
N LEU A 246 12.36 -3.65 8.57
CA LEU A 246 12.85 -2.27 8.61
C LEU A 246 14.19 -2.18 9.34
N ALA A 247 14.32 -2.80 10.52
CA ALA A 247 15.57 -2.78 11.30
C ALA A 247 16.76 -3.34 10.49
N HIS A 248 16.51 -4.40 9.71
CA HIS A 248 17.48 -4.95 8.77
C HIS A 248 17.91 -3.88 7.75
N ASN A 249 16.97 -3.21 7.06
CA ASN A 249 17.27 -2.18 6.07
C ASN A 249 18.06 -1.00 6.67
N LEU A 250 17.68 -0.55 7.87
CA LEU A 250 18.40 0.52 8.59
C LEU A 250 19.84 0.13 8.94
N SER A 251 20.06 -1.14 9.30
CA SER A 251 21.40 -1.62 9.71
C SER A 251 22.43 -1.57 8.57
N TRP A 252 22.00 -1.72 7.32
CA TRP A 252 22.86 -1.64 6.14
C TRP A 252 23.32 -0.21 5.84
N SER A 253 22.55 0.79 6.24
CA SER A 253 22.79 2.21 5.91
C SER A 253 23.31 3.04 7.07
N ASP A 254 23.09 2.65 8.33
CA ASP A 254 23.61 3.35 9.51
C ASP A 254 25.15 3.44 9.45
N PRO A 255 25.76 4.64 9.42
CA PRO A 255 27.22 4.79 9.43
C PRO A 255 27.90 4.20 10.68
N ALA A 256 27.21 4.19 11.83
CA ALA A 256 27.69 3.52 13.05
C ALA A 256 27.52 1.99 12.94
N GLY A 257 26.43 1.56 12.32
CA GLY A 257 26.17 0.19 11.86
C GLY A 257 27.25 -0.32 10.92
N LYS A 258 27.60 0.39 9.85
CA LYS A 258 28.69 0.05 8.92
C LYS A 258 30.04 -0.09 9.62
N ARG A 259 30.37 0.74 10.61
CA ARG A 259 31.61 0.56 11.41
C ARG A 259 31.56 -0.67 12.33
N LYS A 260 30.38 -1.04 12.85
CA LYS A 260 30.18 -2.25 13.66
C LYS A 260 30.06 -3.52 12.79
N ILE A 261 29.38 -3.48 11.66
CA ILE A 261 29.21 -4.53 10.65
C ILE A 261 30.52 -4.75 9.88
N GLN A 262 31.35 -3.74 9.62
CA GLN A 262 32.72 -3.98 9.13
C GLN A 262 33.59 -4.66 10.19
N LYS A 263 33.34 -4.40 11.49
CA LYS A 263 34.03 -5.09 12.60
C LYS A 263 33.47 -6.50 12.88
N LEU A 264 32.17 -6.73 12.67
CA LEU A 264 31.47 -7.99 12.93
C LEU A 264 31.41 -8.89 11.69
N GLY A 265 31.32 -8.32 10.49
CA GLY A 265 31.27 -9.01 9.19
C GLY A 265 32.57 -9.72 8.79
N LEU A 266 33.69 -9.42 9.48
CA LEU A 266 34.89 -10.26 9.43
C LEU A 266 34.85 -11.45 10.39
N SER A 267 34.02 -11.42 11.44
CA SER A 267 34.07 -12.38 12.55
C SER A 267 32.88 -13.32 12.65
N SER A 268 31.66 -12.91 12.32
CA SER A 268 30.44 -13.75 12.43
C SER A 268 29.88 -14.20 11.08
N PHE A 269 30.08 -13.39 10.03
CA PHE A 269 29.66 -13.75 8.66
C PHE A 269 30.49 -14.92 8.11
N MET A 270 31.79 -15.00 8.44
CA MET A 270 32.64 -16.15 8.12
C MET A 270 32.22 -17.44 8.85
N THR A 271 31.64 -17.36 10.05
CA THR A 271 31.30 -18.56 10.84
C THR A 271 30.02 -19.25 10.38
N ARG A 272 29.09 -18.51 9.75
CA ARG A 272 27.86 -19.09 9.18
C ARG A 272 28.06 -19.73 7.80
N PHE A 273 29.13 -19.38 7.08
CA PHE A 273 29.47 -19.95 5.76
C PHE A 273 30.68 -20.89 5.76
N ALA A 274 31.47 -20.96 6.85
CA ALA A 274 32.62 -21.89 6.97
C ALA A 274 32.26 -23.31 7.43
N LEU A 275 30.97 -23.66 7.54
CA LEU A 275 30.54 -25.05 7.66
C LEU A 275 30.31 -25.62 6.26
N GLU A 276 31.41 -25.87 5.54
CA GLU A 276 31.41 -26.86 4.46
C GLU A 276 31.03 -28.23 5.06
N PRO A 277 30.27 -29.09 4.35
CA PRO A 277 30.10 -30.46 4.76
C PRO A 277 31.47 -31.14 4.70
N ALA A 278 31.92 -31.71 5.81
CA ALA A 278 33.03 -32.63 5.81
C ALA A 278 32.74 -33.75 4.81
N ILE A 279 33.46 -33.76 3.69
CA ILE A 279 33.54 -34.91 2.81
C ILE A 279 34.30 -35.97 3.62
N ASN A 280 33.54 -36.88 4.23
CA ASN A 280 34.11 -38.07 4.86
C ASN A 280 34.61 -38.99 3.75
N ASN A 281 35.93 -39.21 3.71
CA ASN A 281 36.56 -40.35 3.04
C ASN A 281 36.21 -41.65 3.77
#